data_AF-A0A538EA54-F1
#
_entry.id   AF-A0A538EA54-F1
#
_cell.length_a   1.000
_cell.length_b   1.000
_cell.length_c   1.000
_cell.angle_alpha   90.00
_cell.angle_beta   90.00
_cell.angle_gamma   90.00
#
_symmetry.space_group_name_H-M   'P 1'
#
loop_
_entity.id
_entity.type
_entity.pdbx_description
1 polymer ?
#
loop_
_entity_poly.entity_id
_entity_poly.type
_entity_poly.pdbx_seq_one_letter_code
_entity_poly.pdbx_strand_id
1 'polypeptide(L)' 'AFGVNYGLNRVRFPAPMPVGDRVRMRLKLAAVDDIAGGAQFTTELTFEREGGDKPVCVAESLTRVFTGGQG' A
#
# COMPACT_ATOMS: atom_id res chain seq x y z
N ALA A 1 1.99 0.20 18.37
CA ALA A 1 2.55 1.01 17.27
C ALA A 1 1.39 1.65 16.51
N PHE A 2 1.54 2.88 16.03
CA PHE A 2 0.52 3.65 15.32
C PHE A 2 0.96 3.86 13.87
N GLY A 3 0.12 3.45 12.91
CA GLY A 3 0.40 3.54 11.48
C GLY A 3 -0.36 4.71 10.83
N VAL A 4 0.35 5.53 10.06
CA VAL A 4 -0.22 6.65 9.28
C VAL A 4 0.02 6.38 7.80
N ASN A 5 -1.05 6.39 6.99
CA ASN A 5 -0.89 6.50 5.54
C ASN A 5 -0.28 7.86 5.22
N TYR A 6 0.93 7.85 4.66
CA TYR A 6 1.70 9.06 4.37
C TYR A 6 1.62 9.44 2.90
N GLY A 7 0.55 8.99 2.22
CA GLY A 7 0.33 9.21 0.80
C GLY A 7 0.90 8.10 -0.09
N LEU A 8 0.96 8.40 -1.38
CA LEU A 8 1.41 7.49 -2.44
C LEU A 8 2.37 8.22 -3.37
N ASN A 9 3.45 7.56 -3.76
CA ASN A 9 4.34 8.06 -4.80
C ASN A 9 3.68 7.96 -6.18
N ARG A 10 2.97 6.85 -6.43
CA ARG A 10 2.27 6.62 -7.68
C ARG A 10 1.06 5.72 -7.46
N VAL A 11 0.00 5.99 -8.22
CA VAL A 11 -1.17 5.12 -8.32
C VAL A 11 -1.71 5.14 -9.75
N ARG A 12 -2.21 3.99 -10.22
CA ARG A 12 -2.91 3.84 -11.50
C ARG A 12 -4.08 2.88 -11.32
N PHE A 13 -5.13 3.09 -12.11
CA PHE A 13 -6.33 2.24 -12.15
C PHE A 13 -6.56 1.70 -13.58
N PRO A 14 -5.86 0.64 -14.00
CA PRO A 14 -5.88 0.17 -15.40
C PRO A 14 -7.20 -0.47 -15.85
N ALA A 15 -8.01 -0.97 -14.91
CA ALA A 15 -9.26 -1.66 -15.17
C ALA A 15 -10.30 -1.35 -14.08
N PRO A 16 -11.61 -1.39 -14.39
CA PRO A 16 -12.67 -1.16 -13.40
C PRO A 16 -12.78 -2.32 -12.41
N MET A 17 -13.34 -2.03 -11.23
CA MET A 17 -13.75 -3.01 -10.22
C MET A 17 -15.28 -3.00 -10.10
N PRO A 18 -15.99 -3.95 -10.74
CA PRO A 18 -17.45 -4.05 -10.61
C PRO A 18 -17.88 -4.28 -9.15
N VAL A 19 -19.04 -3.75 -8.79
CA VAL A 19 -19.62 -3.98 -7.47
C VAL A 19 -19.97 -5.46 -7.32
N GLY A 20 -19.59 -6.06 -6.20
CA GLY A 20 -19.84 -7.46 -5.88
C GLY A 20 -18.71 -8.42 -6.28
N ASP A 21 -17.76 -7.98 -7.11
CA ASP A 21 -16.59 -8.79 -7.47
C ASP A 21 -15.65 -8.97 -6.26
N ARG A 22 -14.88 -10.07 -6.28
CA ARG A 22 -13.84 -10.35 -5.29
C ARG A 22 -12.52 -9.71 -5.71
N VAL A 23 -11.89 -8.99 -4.78
CA VAL A 23 -10.57 -8.38 -4.95
C VAL A 23 -9.51 -9.11 -4.12
N ARG A 24 -8.33 -9.27 -4.69
CA ARG A 24 -7.13 -9.73 -3.99
C ARG A 24 -6.02 -8.68 -4.12
N MET A 25 -5.40 -8.34 -3.00
CA MET A 25 -4.22 -7.49 -2.97
C MET A 25 -2.97 -8.33 -2.73
N ARG A 26 -1.90 -8.03 -3.47
CA ARG A 26 -0.53 -8.45 -3.16
C ARG A 26 0.31 -7.24 -2.82
N LEU A 27 1.10 -7.38 -1.76
CA LEU A 27 2.03 -6.38 -1.28
C LEU A 27 3.45 -6.92 -1.41
N LYS A 28 4.36 -6.06 -1.86
CA LYS A 28 5.80 -6.24 -1.73
C LYS A 28 6.36 -5.06 -0.93
N LEU A 29 7.10 -5.35 0.13
CA LEU A 29 7.85 -4.33 0.87
C LEU A 29 9.07 -3.95 0.04
N ALA A 30 9.09 -2.71 -0.46
CA ALA A 30 10.14 -2.20 -1.34
C ALA A 30 11.29 -1.58 -0.54
N ALA A 31 10.97 -0.84 0.52
CA ALA A 31 11.96 -0.22 1.40
C ALA A 31 11.43 -0.03 2.82
N VAL A 32 12.36 0.03 3.76
CA VAL A 32 12.15 0.47 5.14
C VAL A 32 13.22 1.50 5.45
N ASP A 33 12.78 2.69 5.82
CA ASP A 33 13.66 3.80 6.20
C ASP A 33 13.39 4.18 7.66
N ASP A 34 14.43 4.28 8.48
CA ASP A 34 14.29 4.76 9.86
C ASP A 34 13.90 6.25 9.87
N ILE A 35 12.98 6.62 10.75
CA ILE A 35 12.61 8.01 11.01
C ILE A 35 12.61 8.26 12.52
N ALA A 36 12.68 9.54 12.93
CA ALA A 36 12.55 9.86 14.35
C ALA A 36 11.24 9.30 14.93
N GLY A 37 11.34 8.45 15.95
CA GLY A 37 10.20 7.82 16.62
C GLY A 37 9.53 6.66 15.87
N GLY A 38 10.11 6.15 14.77
CA GLY A 38 9.51 5.05 14.02
C GLY A 38 10.23 4.65 12.73
N ALA A 39 9.48 4.11 11.79
CA ALA A 39 9.97 3.77 10.45
C ALA A 39 8.97 4.20 9.36
N GLN A 40 9.48 4.46 8.16
CA GLN A 40 8.69 4.61 6.95
C GLN A 40 8.82 3.36 6.09
N PHE A 41 7.69 2.80 5.68
CA PHE A 41 7.62 1.68 4.75
C PHE A 41 7.17 2.18 3.38
N THR A 42 7.93 1.79 2.36
CA THR A 42 7.52 1.93 0.96
C THR A 42 7.04 0.56 0.48
N THR A 43 5.80 0.49 -0.02
CA THR A 43 5.16 -0.77 -0.40
C THR A 43 4.61 -0.70 -1.81
N GLU A 44 4.96 -1.69 -2.65
CA GLU A 44 4.37 -1.90 -3.96
C GLU A 44 3.10 -2.74 -3.78
N LEU A 45 1.96 -2.23 -4.24
CA LEU A 45 0.64 -2.84 -4.11
C LEU A 45 0.07 -3.16 -5.48
N THR A 46 -0.39 -4.39 -5.67
CA THR A 46 -1.14 -4.81 -6.86
C THR A 46 -2.48 -5.40 -6.44
N PHE A 47 -3.56 -4.83 -6.95
CA PHE A 47 -4.93 -5.27 -6.71
C PHE A 47 -5.47 -5.91 -7.98
N GLU A 48 -5.94 -7.13 -7.87
CA GLU A 48 -6.54 -7.91 -8.96
C GLU A 48 -7.97 -8.27 -8.59
N ARG A 49 -8.87 -8.29 -9.57
CA ARG A 49 -10.19 -8.90 -9.41
C ARG A 49 -10.17 -10.33 -9.93
N GLU A 50 -11.05 -11.17 -9.40
CA GLU A 50 -11.23 -12.53 -9.88
C GLU A 50 -11.62 -12.55 -11.38
N GLY A 51 -10.96 -13.42 -12.16
CA GLY A 51 -11.20 -13.54 -13.61
C GLY A 51 -10.78 -12.33 -14.47
N GLY A 52 -10.08 -11.34 -13.91
CA GLY A 52 -9.60 -10.17 -14.66
C GLY A 52 -8.21 -10.36 -15.27
N ASP A 53 -8.02 -9.92 -16.52
CA ASP A 53 -6.73 -10.00 -17.25
C ASP A 53 -5.75 -8.87 -16.91
N LYS A 54 -6.21 -7.84 -16.18
CA LYS A 54 -5.43 -6.67 -15.78
C LYS A 54 -5.70 -6.33 -14.31
N PRO A 55 -4.70 -5.80 -13.59
CA PRO A 55 -4.92 -5.29 -12.25
C PRO A 55 -5.91 -4.11 -12.28
N VAL A 56 -6.74 -4.02 -11.24
CA VAL A 56 -7.67 -2.91 -11.06
C VAL A 56 -6.99 -1.70 -10.43
N CYS A 57 -5.93 -1.92 -9.65
CA CYS A 57 -5.09 -0.87 -9.09
C CYS A 57 -3.65 -1.36 -8.95
N VAL A 58 -2.70 -0.50 -9.31
CA VAL A 58 -1.28 -0.66 -8.95
C VAL A 58 -0.81 0.63 -8.30
N ALA A 59 -0.12 0.50 -7.17
CA ALA A 59 0.29 1.66 -6.38
C ALA A 59 1.62 1.44 -5.66
N GLU A 60 2.33 2.53 -5.41
CA GLU A 60 3.45 2.58 -4.46
C GLU A 60 3.04 3.49 -3.29
N SER A 61 2.86 2.87 -2.12
CA SER A 61 2.30 3.49 -0.92
C SER A 61 3.37 3.73 0.13
N LEU A 62 3.30 4.88 0.78
CA LEU A 62 4.11 5.25 1.93
C LEU A 62 3.30 5.09 3.22
N THR A 63 3.82 4.35 4.18
CA THR A 63 3.22 4.21 5.51
C THR A 63 4.25 4.51 6.58
N ARG A 64 3.94 5.41 7.51
CA ARG A 64 4.79 5.64 8.68
C ARG A 64 4.25 4.89 9.86
N VAL A 65 5.11 4.14 10.54
CA VAL A 65 4.77 3.39 11.74
C VAL A 65 5.57 3.97 12.89
N PHE A 66 4.87 4.57 13.85
CA PHE A 66 5.46 5.10 15.08
C PHE A 66 5.32 4.06 16.20
N THR A 67 6.44 3.74 16.84
CA THR A 67 6.44 2.92 18.06
C THR A 67 6.35 3.87 19.24
N GLY A 68 5.30 3.78 20.06
CA GLY A 68 5.11 4.71 21.17
C GLY A 68 6.29 4.68 22.14
N GLY A 69 6.90 5.85 22.37
CA GLY A 69 7.83 6.12 23.46
C GLY A 69 9.31 6.27 23.06
N GLN A 70 9.77 7.52 22.94
CA GLN A 70 10.91 8.04 23.70
C GLN A 70 10.63 9.51 24.03
N GLY A 71 9.98 9.69 25.19
CA GLY A 71 9.93 10.92 25.97
C GLY A 71 10.14 10.53 27.42
#